data_AF-A0A7S1QT66-F1
#
_entry.id   AF-A0A7S1QT66-F1
#
_cell.length_a   1.000
_cell.length_b   1.000
_cell.length_c   1.000
_cell.angle_alpha   90.00
_cell.angle_beta   90.00
_cell.angle_gamma   90.00
#
_symmetry.space_group_name_H-M   'P 1'
#
loop_
_entity.id
_entity.type
_entity.pdbx_description
1 polymer ?
#
loop_
_entity_poly.entity_id
_entity_poly.type
_entity_poly.pdbx_seq_one_letter_code
_entity_poly.pdbx_strand_id
1 'polypeptide(L)'
;QLYTKWFWSRLKHHTFLVFLWGSVWMLGTYPLGRPIQDGWRVLLPVTISCRIGFATAWMVFANINHSHMWNSFLARAPERSFPFLVLVMSMILGGPARFNEMLFHDLHHGFPNGVGALSMRGRFNGWKKVHKAAMEALSYGIYKAEKTQTKGQDLSKRRSQAFKEKKK
;
A
#
# COMPACT_ATOMS: atom_id res chain seq x y z
N GLN A 1 -31.44 13.20 -14.53
CA GLN A 1 -31.02 12.02 -15.34
C GLN A 1 -29.68 11.38 -14.91
N LEU A 2 -28.82 12.02 -14.10
CA LEU A 2 -27.53 11.43 -13.66
C LEU A 2 -27.64 10.22 -12.70
N TYR A 3 -28.73 10.10 -11.93
CA TYR A 3 -28.89 9.05 -10.91
C TYR A 3 -29.25 7.66 -11.48
N THR A 4 -29.95 7.60 -12.61
CA THR A 4 -30.41 6.32 -13.20
C THR A 4 -29.28 5.56 -13.91
N LYS A 5 -28.29 6.27 -14.47
CA LYS A 5 -27.14 5.67 -15.18
C LYS A 5 -26.42 4.59 -14.36
N TRP A 6 -26.31 4.80 -13.06
CA TRP A 6 -25.57 3.90 -12.15
C TRP A 6 -26.48 3.09 -11.24
N PHE A 7 -27.80 3.23 -11.36
CA PHE A 7 -28.75 2.60 -10.45
C PHE A 7 -28.55 1.09 -10.36
N TRP A 8 -28.54 0.41 -11.51
CA TRP A 8 -28.35 -1.05 -11.57
C TRP A 8 -26.98 -1.50 -11.06
N SER A 9 -25.93 -0.74 -11.34
CA SER A 9 -24.58 -1.05 -10.83
C SER A 9 -24.51 -0.89 -9.32
N ARG A 10 -25.14 0.16 -8.76
CA ARG A 10 -25.22 0.39 -7.32
C ARG A 10 -26.06 -0.71 -6.67
N LEU A 11 -27.21 -1.07 -7.24
CA LEU A 11 -28.06 -2.13 -6.70
C LEU A 11 -27.29 -3.45 -6.63
N LYS A 12 -26.65 -3.88 -7.73
CA LYS A 12 -25.80 -5.08 -7.76
C LYS A 12 -24.72 -5.03 -6.68
N HIS A 13 -24.03 -3.90 -6.54
CA HIS A 13 -22.99 -3.72 -5.51
C HIS A 13 -23.55 -3.80 -4.09
N HIS A 14 -24.69 -3.15 -3.79
CA HIS A 14 -25.31 -3.18 -2.47
C HIS A 14 -25.84 -4.58 -2.14
N THR A 15 -26.47 -5.27 -3.10
CA THR A 15 -26.90 -6.66 -2.93
C THR A 15 -25.72 -7.56 -2.61
N PHE A 16 -24.61 -7.42 -3.34
CA PHE A 16 -23.37 -8.16 -3.04
C PHE A 16 -22.85 -7.86 -1.63
N LEU A 17 -22.80 -6.59 -1.22
CA LEU A 17 -22.34 -6.21 0.12
C LEU A 17 -23.25 -6.78 1.22
N VAL A 18 -24.57 -6.70 1.06
CA VAL A 18 -25.54 -7.26 2.00
C VAL A 18 -25.36 -8.77 2.13
N PHE A 19 -25.18 -9.48 1.01
CA PHE A 19 -24.95 -10.93 1.03
C PHE A 19 -23.63 -11.29 1.71
N LEU A 20 -22.56 -10.57 1.41
CA LEU A 20 -21.23 -10.78 2.01
C LEU A 20 -21.28 -10.57 3.53
N TRP A 21 -21.81 -9.42 3.97
CA TRP A 21 -21.89 -9.11 5.41
C TRP A 21 -22.93 -9.96 6.13
N GLY A 22 -24.01 -10.35 5.45
CA GLY A 22 -24.95 -11.35 5.93
C GLY A 22 -24.28 -12.72 6.15
N SER A 23 -23.37 -13.13 5.26
CA SER A 23 -22.59 -14.37 5.44
C SER A 23 -21.70 -14.29 6.69
N VAL A 24 -21.01 -13.16 6.91
CA VAL A 24 -20.20 -12.92 8.13
C VAL A 24 -21.08 -12.92 9.39
N TRP A 25 -22.27 -12.33 9.32
CA TRP A 25 -23.25 -12.39 10.41
C TRP A 25 -23.63 -13.84 10.72
N MET A 26 -23.93 -14.65 9.70
CA MET A 26 -24.30 -16.05 9.87
C MET A 26 -23.17 -16.92 10.42
N LEU A 27 -21.89 -16.59 10.14
CA LEU A 27 -20.75 -17.25 10.79
C LEU A 27 -20.75 -17.05 12.30
N GLY A 28 -21.27 -15.92 12.79
CA GLY A 28 -21.42 -15.64 14.20
C GLY A 28 -22.60 -16.34 14.88
N THR A 29 -23.43 -17.07 14.13
CA THR A 29 -24.68 -17.67 14.62
C THR A 29 -24.63 -19.20 14.54
N TYR A 30 -25.02 -19.76 13.39
CA TYR A 30 -25.27 -21.18 13.17
C TYR A 30 -24.07 -22.08 13.51
N PRO A 31 -22.85 -21.81 13.01
CA PRO A 31 -21.66 -22.64 13.31
C PRO A 31 -21.25 -22.62 14.78
N LEU A 32 -21.69 -21.61 15.54
CA LEU A 32 -21.34 -21.40 16.94
C LEU A 32 -22.49 -21.73 17.90
N GLY A 33 -23.61 -22.26 17.39
CA GLY A 33 -24.80 -22.56 18.19
C GLY A 33 -25.48 -21.32 18.81
N ARG A 34 -25.29 -20.14 18.23
CA ARG A 34 -25.82 -18.87 18.76
C ARG A 34 -27.09 -18.43 18.01
N PRO A 35 -28.03 -17.74 18.68
CA PRO A 35 -29.22 -17.20 18.02
C PRO A 35 -28.85 -16.15 16.96
N ILE A 36 -29.73 -15.96 15.96
CA ILE A 36 -29.49 -15.03 14.84
C ILE A 36 -29.11 -13.62 15.32
N GLN A 37 -29.72 -13.15 16.40
CA GLN A 37 -29.44 -11.84 16.97
C GLN A 37 -28.00 -11.63 17.44
N ASP A 38 -27.23 -12.70 17.70
CA ASP A 38 -25.85 -12.62 18.20
C ASP A 38 -24.79 -12.57 17.08
N GLY A 39 -25.19 -12.54 15.80
CA GLY A 39 -24.24 -12.48 14.67
C GLY A 39 -23.33 -11.24 14.68
N TRP A 40 -23.78 -10.15 15.32
CA TRP A 40 -22.98 -8.93 15.49
C TRP A 40 -21.64 -9.20 16.20
N ARG A 41 -21.56 -10.23 17.05
CA ARG A 41 -20.34 -10.56 17.81
C ARG A 41 -19.17 -10.97 16.92
N VAL A 42 -19.44 -11.46 15.71
CA VAL A 42 -18.41 -11.73 14.68
C VAL A 42 -18.36 -10.60 13.68
N LEU A 43 -19.51 -10.06 13.26
CA LEU A 43 -19.57 -8.98 12.28
C LEU A 43 -18.78 -7.74 12.74
N LEU A 44 -18.91 -7.33 14.00
CA LEU A 44 -18.29 -6.11 14.51
C LEU A 44 -16.75 -6.21 14.57
N PRO A 45 -16.14 -7.25 15.16
CA PRO A 45 -14.69 -7.43 15.10
C PRO A 45 -14.17 -7.49 13.66
N VAL A 46 -14.83 -8.24 12.77
CA VAL A 46 -14.41 -8.34 11.35
C VAL A 46 -14.49 -6.97 10.68
N THR A 47 -15.56 -6.21 10.92
CA THR A 47 -15.73 -4.86 10.35
C THR A 47 -14.62 -3.92 10.84
N ILE A 48 -14.32 -3.92 12.14
CA ILE A 48 -13.26 -3.11 12.73
C ILE A 48 -11.90 -3.50 12.12
N SER A 49 -11.58 -4.79 12.09
CA SER A 49 -10.33 -5.29 11.51
C SER A 49 -10.21 -4.94 10.01
N CYS A 50 -11.29 -5.04 9.25
CA CYS A 50 -11.32 -4.62 7.83
C CYS A 50 -11.05 -3.12 7.68
N ARG A 51 -11.64 -2.28 8.54
CA ARG A 51 -11.42 -0.82 8.50
C ARG A 51 -10.00 -0.44 8.89
N ILE A 52 -9.47 -1.06 9.95
CA ILE A 52 -8.07 -0.88 10.35
C ILE A 52 -7.15 -1.32 9.23
N GLY A 53 -7.33 -2.53 8.69
CA GLY A 53 -6.50 -3.05 7.59
C GLY A 53 -6.54 -2.17 6.34
N PHE A 54 -7.73 -1.68 5.96
CA PHE A 54 -7.88 -0.76 4.84
C PHE A 54 -7.18 0.58 5.10
N ALA A 55 -7.37 1.16 6.30
CA ALA A 55 -6.74 2.42 6.68
C ALA A 55 -5.21 2.29 6.72
N THR A 56 -4.69 1.20 7.30
CA THR A 56 -3.27 0.87 7.32
C THR A 56 -2.72 0.74 5.91
N ALA A 57 -3.41 0.02 5.03
CA ALA A 57 -2.97 -0.12 3.64
C ALA A 57 -2.92 1.24 2.92
N TRP A 58 -3.93 2.09 3.12
CA TRP A 58 -3.97 3.43 2.55
C TRP A 58 -2.85 4.34 3.11
N MET A 59 -2.64 4.34 4.42
CA MET A 59 -1.59 5.15 5.03
C MET A 59 -0.20 4.69 4.61
N VAL A 60 0.05 3.38 4.57
CA VAL A 60 1.37 2.81 4.31
C VAL A 60 1.69 2.84 2.81
N PHE A 61 0.84 2.24 1.97
CA PHE A 61 1.13 2.13 0.54
C PHE A 61 0.80 3.40 -0.22
N ALA A 62 -0.32 4.06 0.06
CA ALA A 62 -0.72 5.22 -0.73
C ALA A 62 -0.10 6.55 -0.25
N ASN A 63 0.44 6.62 0.98
CA ASN A 63 0.99 7.88 1.51
C ASN A 63 2.47 7.78 1.91
N ILE A 64 2.82 6.87 2.82
CA ILE A 64 4.21 6.77 3.32
C ILE A 64 5.17 6.43 2.18
N ASN A 65 4.83 5.44 1.34
CA ASN A 65 5.69 5.01 0.23
C ASN A 65 6.02 6.10 -0.77
N HIS A 66 5.09 7.00 -1.05
CA HIS A 66 5.29 8.10 -1.99
C HIS A 66 5.84 9.36 -1.31
N SER A 67 6.14 9.31 0.00
CA SER A 67 6.66 10.46 0.72
C SER A 67 8.15 10.68 0.46
N HIS A 68 8.56 11.95 0.36
CA HIS A 68 9.98 12.30 0.24
C HIS A 68 10.82 11.82 1.43
N MET A 69 10.21 11.79 2.62
CA MET A 69 10.86 11.30 3.85
C MET A 69 11.24 9.83 3.70
N TRP A 70 10.30 8.99 3.29
CA TRP A 70 10.53 7.55 3.10
C TRP A 70 11.59 7.29 2.01
N ASN A 71 11.49 7.97 0.87
CA ASN A 71 12.48 7.84 -0.19
C ASN A 71 13.88 8.31 0.26
N SER A 72 13.98 9.38 1.05
CA SER A 72 15.25 9.84 1.60
C SER A 72 15.85 8.86 2.61
N PHE A 73 15.00 8.20 3.41
CA PHE A 73 15.42 7.13 4.32
C PHE A 73 15.98 5.92 3.54
N LEU A 74 15.28 5.47 2.50
CA LEU A 74 15.72 4.34 1.66
C LEU A 74 17.03 4.62 0.90
N ALA A 75 17.26 5.88 0.51
CA ALA A 75 18.47 6.27 -0.20
C ALA A 75 19.73 6.25 0.68
N ARG A 76 19.60 6.43 2.00
CA ARG A 76 20.73 6.53 2.94
C ARG A 76 21.15 5.19 3.56
N ALA A 77 20.47 4.10 3.20
CA ALA A 77 20.62 2.80 3.84
C ALA A 77 21.17 1.76 2.86
N PRO A 78 22.49 1.72 2.59
CA PRO A 78 23.07 0.81 1.59
C PRO A 78 22.82 -0.66 1.92
N GLU A 79 22.77 -1.03 3.21
CA GLU A 79 22.55 -2.41 3.66
C GLU A 79 21.09 -2.77 3.95
N ARG A 80 20.18 -1.78 4.04
CA ARG A 80 18.72 -1.91 4.30
C ARG A 80 18.33 -2.95 5.39
N SER A 81 19.17 -3.17 6.41
CA SER A 81 18.89 -4.07 7.53
C SER A 81 18.35 -3.30 8.74
N PHE A 82 17.03 -3.26 8.89
CA PHE A 82 16.38 -2.59 10.01
C PHE A 82 15.55 -3.61 10.79
N PRO A 83 16.16 -4.48 11.61
CA PRO A 83 15.47 -5.64 12.19
C PRO A 83 14.23 -5.24 13.00
N PHE A 84 14.31 -4.14 13.75
CA PHE A 84 13.17 -3.61 14.49
C PHE A 84 12.07 -3.06 13.58
N LEU A 85 12.42 -2.29 12.55
CA LEU A 85 11.45 -1.77 11.58
C LEU A 85 10.80 -2.91 10.80
N VAL A 86 11.59 -3.90 10.36
CA VAL A 86 11.10 -5.11 9.70
C VAL A 86 10.12 -5.85 10.61
N LEU A 87 10.44 -6.03 11.88
CA LEU A 87 9.55 -6.69 12.85
C LEU A 87 8.22 -5.94 12.99
N VAL A 88 8.27 -4.64 13.31
CA VAL A 88 7.08 -3.80 13.49
C VAL A 88 6.21 -3.78 12.24
N MET A 89 6.82 -3.53 11.08
CA MET A 89 6.09 -3.45 9.82
C MET A 89 5.58 -4.82 9.36
N SER A 90 6.28 -5.91 9.67
CA SER A 90 5.78 -7.27 9.42
C SER A 90 4.54 -7.57 10.25
N MET A 91 4.47 -7.14 11.51
CA MET A 91 3.27 -7.31 12.32
C MET A 91 2.10 -6.49 11.75
N ILE A 92 2.35 -5.23 11.39
CA ILE A 92 1.33 -4.32 10.87
C ILE A 92 0.80 -4.77 9.50
N LEU A 93 1.69 -5.24 8.62
CA LEU A 93 1.35 -5.55 7.23
C LEU A 93 1.03 -7.03 6.98
N GLY A 94 1.08 -7.88 8.00
CA GLY A 94 0.80 -9.31 7.86
C GLY A 94 1.94 -10.12 7.24
N GLY A 95 3.18 -9.70 7.48
CA GLY A 95 4.40 -10.47 7.24
C GLY A 95 5.53 -9.70 6.56
N PRO A 96 6.77 -10.24 6.61
CA PRO A 96 7.96 -9.59 6.05
C PRO A 96 7.88 -9.41 4.53
N ALA A 97 7.15 -10.29 3.83
CA ALA A 97 6.91 -10.16 2.40
C ALA A 97 6.13 -8.87 2.05
N ARG A 98 5.16 -8.48 2.89
CA ARG A 98 4.36 -7.26 2.66
C ARG A 98 5.15 -5.99 2.98
N PHE A 99 6.07 -6.07 3.93
CA PHE A 99 7.01 -4.97 4.14
C PHE A 99 8.00 -4.83 2.97
N ASN A 100 8.47 -5.92 2.38
CA ASN A 100 9.30 -5.84 1.16
C ASN A 100 8.54 -5.24 -0.03
N GLU A 101 7.25 -5.54 -0.18
CA GLU A 101 6.38 -4.88 -1.17
C GLU A 101 6.35 -3.37 -0.97
N MET A 102 6.26 -2.93 0.29
CA MET A 102 6.29 -1.53 0.64
C MET A 102 7.64 -0.89 0.26
N LEU A 103 8.76 -1.53 0.59
CA LEU A 103 10.12 -1.01 0.31
C LEU A 103 10.42 -0.79 -1.17
N PHE A 104 9.83 -1.59 -2.06
CA PHE A 104 10.14 -1.59 -3.49
C PHE A 104 8.93 -1.28 -4.37
N HIS A 105 7.89 -0.70 -3.78
CA HIS A 105 6.60 -0.44 -4.43
C HIS A 105 6.73 0.28 -5.78
N ASP A 106 7.39 1.45 -5.82
CA ASP A 106 7.52 2.24 -7.05
C ASP A 106 8.37 1.54 -8.11
N LEU A 107 9.39 0.78 -7.69
CA LEU A 107 10.25 0.05 -8.62
C LEU A 107 9.53 -1.16 -9.23
N HIS A 108 8.57 -1.77 -8.51
CA HIS A 108 7.68 -2.78 -9.08
C HIS A 108 6.78 -2.21 -10.16
N HIS A 109 6.27 -0.99 -9.99
CA HIS A 109 5.49 -0.32 -11.03
C HIS A 109 6.30 -0.07 -12.30
N GLY A 110 7.60 0.23 -12.18
CA GLY A 110 8.50 0.42 -13.33
C GLY A 110 9.00 -0.87 -13.98
N PHE A 111 9.29 -1.91 -13.17
CA PHE A 111 9.98 -3.13 -13.61
C PHE A 111 9.34 -4.40 -13.03
N PRO A 112 8.08 -4.69 -13.35
CA PRO A 112 7.37 -5.83 -12.77
C PRO A 112 8.13 -7.13 -13.03
N ASN A 113 8.51 -7.44 -14.28
CA ASN A 113 9.18 -8.69 -14.61
C ASN A 113 10.61 -8.84 -14.03
N GLY A 114 11.29 -7.74 -13.73
CA GLY A 114 12.66 -7.76 -13.18
C GLY A 114 12.71 -7.86 -11.65
N VAL A 115 11.65 -7.42 -10.96
CA VAL A 115 11.67 -7.21 -9.51
C VAL A 115 10.63 -8.07 -8.76
N GLY A 116 9.55 -8.53 -9.40
CA GLY A 116 8.61 -9.50 -8.82
C GLY A 116 7.33 -9.76 -9.65
N ALA A 117 6.72 -10.95 -9.53
CA ALA A 117 5.60 -11.39 -10.38
C ALA A 117 4.39 -10.44 -10.39
N LEU A 118 3.83 -10.22 -11.60
CA LEU A 118 2.74 -9.30 -11.95
C LEU A 118 1.39 -9.50 -11.21
N SER A 119 1.20 -10.59 -10.46
CA SER A 119 -0.10 -10.94 -9.88
C SER A 119 -0.02 -11.46 -8.45
N MET A 120 0.44 -10.65 -7.51
CA MET A 120 0.32 -10.85 -6.04
C MET A 120 1.01 -12.09 -5.39
N ARG A 121 1.33 -11.93 -4.09
CA ARG A 121 1.54 -12.94 -3.02
C ARG A 121 2.92 -13.63 -2.92
N GLY A 122 3.79 -13.02 -2.11
CA GLY A 122 4.60 -13.76 -1.13
C GLY A 122 6.06 -14.04 -1.49
N ARG A 123 6.51 -13.75 -2.71
CA ARG A 123 7.91 -13.94 -3.12
C ARG A 123 8.49 -12.67 -3.70
N PHE A 124 8.62 -11.64 -2.87
CA PHE A 124 9.38 -10.46 -3.22
C PHE A 124 10.87 -10.79 -3.12
N ASN A 125 11.58 -10.51 -4.20
CA ASN A 125 13.02 -10.65 -4.26
C ASN A 125 13.66 -9.70 -3.23
N GLY A 126 14.62 -10.20 -2.45
CA GLY A 126 15.35 -9.36 -1.50
C GLY A 126 16.16 -8.27 -2.20
N TRP A 127 16.58 -7.25 -1.43
CA TRP A 127 17.31 -6.07 -1.92
C TRP A 127 18.37 -6.36 -3.00
N LYS A 128 19.20 -7.39 -2.84
CA LYS A 128 20.27 -7.71 -3.82
C LYS A 128 19.74 -7.97 -5.23
N LYS A 129 18.63 -8.71 -5.35
CA LYS A 129 18.01 -9.00 -6.64
C LYS A 129 17.31 -7.76 -7.21
N VAL A 130 16.68 -6.97 -6.35
CA VAL A 130 16.08 -5.69 -6.73
C VAL A 130 17.13 -4.71 -7.26
N HIS A 131 18.24 -4.58 -6.55
CA HIS A 131 19.38 -3.75 -6.95
C HIS A 131 19.95 -4.21 -8.29
N LYS A 132 20.15 -5.51 -8.50
CA LYS A 132 20.61 -6.05 -9.78
C LYS A 132 19.67 -5.68 -10.92
N ALA A 133 18.36 -5.87 -10.76
CA ALA A 133 17.37 -5.52 -11.77
C ALA A 133 17.33 -4.01 -12.06
N ALA A 134 17.47 -3.16 -11.03
CA ALA A 134 17.56 -1.72 -11.20
C ALA A 134 18.83 -1.30 -11.95
N MET A 135 19.98 -1.91 -11.64
CA MET A 135 21.24 -1.66 -12.36
C MET A 135 21.16 -2.11 -13.81
N GLU A 136 20.49 -3.24 -14.09
CA GLU A 136 20.23 -3.71 -15.45
C GLU A 136 19.33 -2.70 -16.21
N ALA A 137 18.24 -2.23 -15.58
CA ALA A 137 17.39 -1.18 -16.12
C ALA A 137 18.15 0.11 -16.47
N LEU A 138 19.06 0.54 -15.59
CA LEU A 138 19.94 1.69 -15.83
C LEU A 138 20.93 1.41 -16.97
N SER A 139 21.43 0.19 -17.11
CA SER A 139 22.38 -0.19 -18.15
C SER A 139 21.78 -0.11 -19.57
N TYR A 140 20.47 -0.25 -19.71
CA TYR A 140 19.77 -0.05 -20.99
C TYR A 140 19.71 1.43 -21.42
N GLY A 141 20.22 2.37 -20.62
CA GLY A 141 20.28 3.80 -20.96
C GLY A 141 18.90 4.48 -21.03
N ILE A 142 17.86 3.83 -20.51
CA ILE A 142 16.47 4.33 -20.53
C ILE A 142 16.33 5.56 -19.62
N TYR A 143 17.10 5.61 -18.54
CA TYR A 143 17.21 6.79 -17.68
C TYR A 143 18.48 7.57 -18.02
N LYS A 144 18.31 8.72 -18.68
CA LYS A 144 19.41 9.69 -18.78
C LYS A 144 19.62 10.33 -17.41
N ALA A 145 20.86 10.43 -16.97
CA ALA A 145 21.19 11.28 -15.82
C ALA A 145 20.73 12.71 -16.15
N GLU A 146 19.64 13.17 -15.53
CA GLU A 146 19.18 14.55 -15.71
C GLU A 146 20.28 15.49 -15.22
N LYS A 147 20.89 16.24 -16.14
CA LYS A 147 21.76 17.40 -15.79
C LYS A 147 20.95 18.58 -15.23
N THR A 148 19.63 18.45 -15.12
CA THR A 148 18.70 19.55 -14.88
C THR A 148 17.82 19.22 -13.69
N GLN A 149 17.80 20.08 -12.66
CA GLN A 149 16.84 19.98 -11.56
C GLN A 149 15.42 19.87 -12.14
N THR A 150 14.72 18.79 -11.82
CA THR A 150 13.38 18.55 -12.33
C THR A 150 12.41 19.59 -11.76
N LYS A 151 11.41 20.06 -12.52
CA LYS A 151 10.39 21.05 -12.07
C LYS A 151 9.75 20.70 -10.71
N GLY A 152 9.64 19.41 -10.38
CA GLY A 152 9.15 18.95 -9.07
C GLY A 152 10.09 19.27 -7.90
N GLN A 153 11.41 19.19 -8.11
CA GLN A 153 12.42 19.59 -7.12
C GLN A 153 12.42 21.11 -6.92
N ASP A 154 12.20 21.87 -8.00
CA ASP A 154 12.12 23.34 -7.95
C ASP A 154 10.82 23.82 -7.27
N LEU A 155 9.68 23.17 -7.55
CA LEU A 155 8.41 23.41 -6.85
C LEU A 155 8.46 23.03 -5.36
N SER A 156 9.17 21.96 -5.01
CA SER A 156 9.41 21.56 -3.61
C SER A 156 10.28 22.58 -2.87
N LYS A 157 11.34 23.10 -3.51
CA LYS A 157 12.16 24.18 -2.95
C LYS A 157 11.36 25.47 -2.76
N ARG A 158 10.59 25.88 -3.77
CA ARG A 158 9.72 27.07 -3.69
C ARG A 158 8.65 26.95 -2.60
N ARG A 159 8.00 25.79 -2.44
CA ARG A 159 7.08 25.55 -1.32
C ARG A 159 7.78 25.61 0.03
N SER A 160 8.98 25.05 0.14
CA SER A 160 9.77 25.04 1.38
C SER A 160 10.25 26.43 1.78
N GLN A 161 10.57 27.30 0.80
CA GLN A 161 10.93 28.70 1.01
C GLN A 161 9.71 29.55 1.41
N ALA A 162 8.59 29.42 0.71
CA ALA A 162 7.35 30.12 1.06
C ALA A 162 6.83 29.78 2.47
N PHE A 163 7.05 28.55 2.93
CA PHE A 163 6.69 28.13 4.30
C PHE A 163 7.62 28.71 5.37
N LYS A 164 8.89 28.99 5.03
CA LYS A 164 9.84 29.67 5.92
C LYS A 164 9.57 31.17 6.00
N GLU A 165 9.16 31.79 4.90
CA GLU A 165 8.79 33.21 4.86
C GLU A 165 7.51 33.50 5.65
N LYS A 166 6.52 32.59 5.65
CA LYS A 166 5.31 32.72 6.48
C LYS A 166 5.51 32.51 8.00
N LYS A 167 6.70 32.05 8.41
CA LYS A 167 7.06 31.84 9.83
C LYS A 167 7.94 32.95 10.40
N LYS A 168 8.34 33.93 9.59
CA LYS A 168 8.89 35.21 10.05
C LYS A 168 7.74 36.21 10.16
#